data_AF-A0A1Q7VLU0-F1
#
_entry.id   AF-A0A1Q7VLU0-F1
#
_cell.length_a   1.000
_cell.length_b   1.000
_cell.length_c   1.000
_cell.angle_alpha   90.00
_cell.angle_beta   90.00
_cell.angle_gamma   90.00
#
_symmetry.space_group_name_H-M   'P 1'
#
loop_
_entity.id
_entity.type
_entity.pdbx_description
1 polymer ?
#
loop_
_entity_poly.entity_id
_entity_poly.type
_entity_poly.pdbx_seq_one_letter_code
_entity_poly.pdbx_strand_id
1 'polypeptide(L)'
;MLVLVDAPNVRRSLWPNLSPERLVELLARWADAKGVEAIAVFDGPAPEPVAGVEVVGTGAESADDWITRRATQLSEPYVLVTSDRELRERAGGSAKRIIGGGAFARELAALV
;
A
#
# COMPACT_ATOMS: atom_id res chain seq x y z
N MET A 1 4.59 3.69 13.01
CA MET A 1 4.32 4.67 11.92
C MET A 1 3.54 3.94 10.85
N LEU A 2 2.50 4.55 10.30
CA LEU A 2 1.59 3.91 9.35
C LEU A 2 2.06 4.07 7.90
N VAL A 3 1.90 3.02 7.10
CA VAL A 3 2.17 2.98 5.65
C VAL A 3 0.91 2.54 4.91
N LEU A 4 0.32 3.45 4.14
CA LEU A 4 -0.81 3.16 3.26
C LEU A 4 -0.28 2.75 1.88
N VAL A 5 -0.64 1.55 1.43
CA VAL A 5 -0.15 0.96 0.18
C VAL A 5 -1.31 0.80 -0.81
N ASP A 6 -1.21 1.50 -1.93
CA ASP A 6 -2.02 1.28 -3.12
C ASP A 6 -1.54 -0.02 -3.79
N ALA A 7 -2.20 -1.13 -3.44
CA ALA A 7 -1.79 -2.46 -3.84
C ALA A 7 -1.88 -2.70 -5.36
N PRO A 8 -2.96 -2.29 -6.07
CA PRO A 8 -3.03 -2.37 -7.53
C PRO A 8 -1.84 -1.67 -8.21
N ASN A 9 -1.47 -0.47 -7.74
CA ASN A 9 -0.36 0.30 -8.28
C ASN A 9 1.01 -0.35 -8.04
N VAL A 10 1.27 -0.84 -6.83
CA VAL A 10 2.53 -1.53 -6.53
C VAL A 10 2.65 -2.81 -7.34
N ARG A 11 1.58 -3.62 -7.40
CA ARG A 11 1.59 -4.90 -8.13
C ARG A 11 1.90 -4.77 -9.60
N ARG A 12 1.31 -3.76 -10.26
CA ARG A 12 1.49 -3.48 -11.70
C ARG A 12 2.81 -2.77 -12.03
N SER A 13 3.63 -2.45 -11.02
CA SER A 13 4.87 -1.69 -11.22
C SER A 13 6.09 -2.57 -11.55
N LEU A 14 5.94 -3.89 -11.59
CA LEU A 14 6.97 -4.85 -12.02
C LEU A 14 6.44 -5.75 -13.13
N TRP A 15 7.34 -6.26 -13.97
CA TRP A 15 7.04 -7.34 -14.90
C TRP A 15 7.91 -8.56 -14.56
N PRO A 16 7.33 -9.75 -14.35
CA PRO A 16 5.89 -10.01 -14.23
C PRO A 16 5.28 -9.30 -13.00
N ASN A 17 3.97 -9.00 -13.06
CA ASN A 17 3.26 -8.36 -11.95
C ASN A 17 3.32 -9.22 -10.68
N LEU A 18 3.34 -8.58 -9.50
CA LEU A 18 3.20 -9.29 -8.23
C LEU A 18 1.77 -9.82 -8.06
N SER A 19 1.63 -11.07 -7.62
CA SER A 19 0.32 -11.58 -7.18
C SER A 19 -0.16 -10.85 -5.92
N PRO A 20 -1.48 -10.81 -5.64
CA PRO A 20 -2.00 -10.24 -4.40
C PRO A 20 -1.37 -10.85 -3.14
N GLU A 21 -1.30 -12.19 -3.10
CA GLU A 21 -0.79 -12.97 -1.96
C GLU A 21 0.70 -12.66 -1.78
N ARG A 22 1.45 -12.66 -2.89
CA ARG A 22 2.89 -12.38 -2.84
C ARG A 22 3.20 -10.97 -2.38
N LEU A 23 2.38 -9.98 -2.78
CA LEU A 23 2.50 -8.62 -2.26
C LEU A 23 2.32 -8.59 -0.75
N VAL A 24 1.27 -9.21 -0.22
CA VAL A 24 0.97 -9.19 1.23
C VAL A 24 2.07 -9.89 2.03
N GLU A 25 2.56 -11.04 1.58
CA GLU A 25 3.68 -11.75 2.23
C GLU A 25 4.95 -10.91 2.31
N LEU A 26 5.33 -10.29 1.18
CA LEU A 26 6.53 -9.46 1.11
C LEU A 26 6.37 -8.19 1.94
N LEU A 27 5.17 -7.60 1.91
CA LEU A 27 4.85 -6.42 2.70
C LEU A 27 4.91 -6.73 4.20
N ALA A 28 4.47 -7.91 4.64
CA ALA A 28 4.56 -8.31 6.04
C ALA A 28 6.01 -8.44 6.51
N ARG A 29 6.87 -9.10 5.73
CA ARG A 29 8.31 -9.18 6.00
C ARG A 29 8.96 -7.80 6.04
N TRP A 30 8.58 -6.94 5.10
CA TRP A 30 9.09 -5.58 5.03
C TRP A 30 8.65 -4.75 6.25
N ALA A 31 7.36 -4.81 6.61
CA ALA A 31 6.80 -4.07 7.72
C ALA A 31 7.46 -4.46 9.05
N ASP A 32 7.64 -5.76 9.28
CA ASP A 32 8.37 -6.31 10.43
C ASP A 32 9.82 -5.80 10.47
N ALA A 33 10.56 -5.94 9.37
CA ALA A 33 11.95 -5.49 9.28
C ALA A 33 12.13 -3.98 9.46
N LYS A 34 11.10 -3.17 9.13
CA LYS A 34 11.13 -1.71 9.32
C LYS A 34 10.53 -1.24 10.64
N GLY A 35 9.88 -2.13 11.41
CA GLY A 35 9.14 -1.77 12.62
C GLY A 35 7.99 -0.78 12.33
N VAL A 36 7.26 -0.98 11.23
CA VAL A 36 6.15 -0.11 10.81
C VAL A 36 4.85 -0.91 10.68
N GLU A 37 3.73 -0.21 10.71
CA GLU A 37 2.42 -0.79 10.42
C GLU A 37 2.08 -0.52 8.96
N ALA A 38 1.62 -1.53 8.24
CA ALA A 38 1.26 -1.41 6.83
C ALA A 38 -0.19 -1.83 6.58
N ILE A 39 -0.87 -1.06 5.74
CA ILE A 39 -2.21 -1.37 5.22
C ILE A 39 -2.11 -1.53 3.71
N ALA A 40 -2.40 -2.72 3.19
CA ALA A 40 -2.52 -2.97 1.75
C ALA A 40 -3.98 -2.82 1.32
N VAL A 41 -4.24 -1.87 0.43
CA VAL A 41 -5.60 -1.56 -0.04
C VAL A 41 -5.76 -2.04 -1.48
N PHE A 42 -6.71 -2.94 -1.68
CA PHE A 42 -7.03 -3.56 -2.96
C PHE A 42 -8.41 -3.09 -3.46
N ASP A 43 -8.51 -2.84 -4.77
CA ASP A 43 -9.81 -2.74 -5.43
C ASP A 43 -10.57 -4.07 -5.33
N GLY A 44 -11.83 -4.03 -4.90
CA GLY A 44 -12.66 -5.21 -4.85
C GLY A 44 -12.28 -6.19 -3.73
N PRO A 45 -12.27 -7.52 -3.98
CA PRO A 45 -11.84 -8.49 -2.99
C PRO A 45 -10.33 -8.45 -2.78
N ALA A 46 -9.91 -8.56 -1.53
CA ALA A 46 -8.49 -8.67 -1.16
C ALA A 46 -8.12 -10.13 -0.87
N PRO A 47 -6.82 -10.49 -0.96
CA PRO A 47 -6.35 -11.80 -0.52
C PRO A 47 -6.49 -11.96 1.00
N GLU A 48 -6.31 -13.18 1.49
CA GLU A 48 -6.30 -13.46 2.92
C GLU A 48 -5.22 -12.62 3.66
N PRO A 49 -5.53 -12.09 4.85
CA PRO A 49 -4.58 -11.33 5.63
C PRO A 49 -3.44 -12.21 6.14
N VAL A 50 -2.26 -11.62 6.24
CA VAL A 50 -1.09 -12.21 6.90
C VAL A 50 -0.80 -11.41 8.17
N ALA A 51 -0.36 -12.09 9.23
CA ALA A 51 0.01 -11.44 10.47
C ALA A 51 1.03 -10.30 10.23
N GLY A 52 0.77 -9.14 10.85
CA GLY A 52 1.61 -7.95 10.73
C GLY A 52 1.23 -6.97 9.62
N VAL A 53 0.23 -7.29 8.79
CA VAL A 53 -0.30 -6.38 7.75
C VAL A 53 -1.82 -6.38 7.80
N GLU A 54 -2.41 -5.19 7.81
CA GLU A 54 -3.84 -5.04 7.56
C GLU A 54 -4.09 -5.11 6.06
N VAL A 55 -5.06 -5.93 5.66
CA VAL A 55 -5.43 -6.12 4.25
C VAL A 55 -6.87 -5.68 4.07
N VAL A 56 -7.07 -4.73 3.16
CA VAL A 56 -8.37 -4.13 2.89
C VAL A 56 -8.79 -4.43 1.46
N GLY A 57 -9.95 -5.04 1.30
CA GLY A 57 -10.69 -5.08 0.04
C GLY A 57 -11.80 -4.04 0.07
N THR A 58 -11.80 -3.12 -0.88
CA THR A 58 -12.73 -1.98 -0.89
C THR A 58 -14.13 -2.30 -1.39
N GLY A 59 -14.35 -3.52 -1.91
CA GLY A 59 -15.64 -3.92 -2.47
C GLY A 59 -15.97 -3.09 -3.72
N ALA A 60 -16.99 -2.23 -3.65
CA ALA A 60 -17.39 -1.37 -4.76
C ALA A 60 -16.69 0.01 -4.77
N GLU A 61 -16.04 0.40 -3.67
CA GLU A 61 -15.21 1.61 -3.60
C GLU A 61 -13.87 1.35 -4.32
N SER A 62 -13.23 2.37 -4.89
CA SER A 62 -11.86 2.23 -5.41
C SER A 62 -10.84 2.27 -4.27
N ALA A 63 -9.68 1.65 -4.46
CA ALA A 63 -8.55 1.77 -3.53
C ALA A 63 -8.15 3.23 -3.30
N ASP A 64 -8.17 4.04 -4.36
CA ASP A 64 -7.83 5.47 -4.30
C ASP A 64 -8.82 6.27 -3.45
N ASP A 65 -10.12 6.01 -3.60
CA ASP A 65 -11.16 6.66 -2.80
C ASP A 65 -11.07 6.24 -1.33
N TRP A 66 -10.86 4.95 -1.08
CA TRP A 66 -10.67 4.43 0.28
C TRP A 66 -9.45 5.07 0.95
N ILE A 67 -8.30 5.13 0.26
CA ILE A 67 -7.06 5.72 0.78
C ILE A 67 -7.25 7.20 1.04
N THR A 68 -7.88 7.93 0.11
CA THR A 68 -8.16 9.36 0.27
C THR A 68 -9.03 9.60 1.51
N ARG A 69 -10.11 8.84 1.67
CA ARG A 69 -10.99 8.94 2.84
C ARG A 69 -10.27 8.55 4.12
N ARG A 70 -9.42 7.52 4.11
CA ARG A 70 -8.65 7.11 5.29
C ARG A 70 -7.65 8.20 5.68
N ALA A 71 -6.97 8.80 4.71
CA ALA A 71 -5.99 9.86 4.93
C ALA A 71 -6.56 11.07 5.66
N THR A 72 -7.81 11.47 5.38
CA THR A 72 -8.46 12.59 6.08
C THR A 72 -8.83 12.30 7.54
N GLN A 73 -8.82 11.02 7.94
CA GLN A 73 -9.17 10.57 9.29
C GLN A 73 -7.94 10.29 10.17
N LEU A 74 -6.73 10.37 9.61
CA LEU A 74 -5.50 10.13 10.35
C LEU A 74 -5.04 11.40 11.06
N SER A 75 -4.88 11.32 12.38
CA SER A 75 -4.24 12.36 13.19
C SER A 75 -2.72 12.23 13.20
N GLU A 76 -2.22 11.01 13.04
CA GLU A 76 -0.78 10.70 13.04
C GLU A 76 -0.20 10.75 11.62
N PRO A 77 1.08 11.15 11.47
CA PRO A 77 1.73 11.15 10.17
C PRO A 77 1.85 9.74 9.58
N TYR A 78 1.64 9.63 8.27
CA TYR A 78 1.71 8.37 7.54
C TYR A 78 2.59 8.49 6.29
N VAL A 79 2.95 7.33 5.73
CA VAL A 79 3.63 7.21 4.44
C VAL A 79 2.62 6.71 3.41
N LEU A 80 2.59 7.34 2.24
CA LEU A 80 1.79 6.91 1.11
C LEU A 80 2.66 6.19 0.09
N VAL A 81 2.30 4.97 -0.31
CA VAL A 81 2.99 4.23 -1.37
C VAL A 81 2.10 4.19 -2.60
N THR A 82 2.44 5.01 -3.59
CA THR A 82 1.80 4.99 -4.91
C THR A 82 2.65 5.74 -5.94
N SER A 83 2.58 5.31 -7.20
CA SER A 83 3.00 6.09 -8.36
C SER A 83 1.86 6.84 -9.04
N ASP A 84 0.62 6.66 -8.60
CA ASP A 84 -0.54 7.34 -9.16
C ASP A 84 -0.48 8.85 -8.84
N ARG A 85 -0.65 9.69 -9.87
CA ARG A 85 -0.56 11.15 -9.71
C ARG A 85 -1.79 11.72 -9.03
N GLU A 86 -2.97 11.19 -9.37
CA GLU A 86 -4.23 11.66 -8.80
C GLU A 86 -4.30 11.32 -7.31
N LEU A 87 -3.96 10.08 -6.94
CA LEU A 87 -3.93 9.68 -5.54
C LEU A 87 -2.92 10.49 -4.72
N ARG A 88 -1.76 10.84 -5.30
CA ARG A 88 -0.77 11.74 -4.66
C ARG A 88 -1.33 13.13 -4.41
N GLU A 89 -2.09 13.68 -5.33
CA GLU A 89 -2.71 15.00 -5.16
C GLU A 89 -3.77 14.95 -4.05
N ARG A 90 -4.57 13.89 -4.02
CA ARG A 90 -5.70 13.73 -3.08
C ARG A 90 -5.28 13.37 -1.65
N ALA A 91 -4.29 12.49 -1.49
CA ALA A 91 -3.85 12.01 -0.18
C ALA A 91 -2.47 12.54 0.22
N GLY A 92 -1.57 12.78 -0.74
CA GLY A 92 -0.17 13.10 -0.46
C GLY A 92 0.08 14.40 0.31
N GLY A 93 -0.86 15.35 0.31
CA GLY A 93 -0.73 16.63 1.02
C GLY A 93 -0.55 16.49 2.54
N SER A 94 -1.15 15.45 3.15
CA SER A 94 -1.02 15.14 4.58
C SER A 94 -0.02 14.02 4.87
N ALA A 95 0.58 13.42 3.83
CA ALA A 95 1.55 12.35 4.00
C ALA A 95 2.90 12.93 4.43
N LYS A 96 3.54 12.31 5.43
CA LYS A 96 4.91 12.64 5.84
C LYS A 96 5.91 12.36 4.72
N ARG A 97 5.64 11.33 3.92
CA ARG A 97 6.47 10.89 2.81
C ARG A 97 5.64 10.14 1.79
N ILE A 98 6.01 10.27 0.51
CA ILE A 98 5.46 9.48 -0.59
C ILE A 98 6.56 8.57 -1.13
N ILE A 99 6.26 7.29 -1.35
CA ILE A 99 7.13 6.32 -1.99
C ILE A 99 6.50 5.90 -3.33
N GLY A 100 7.28 5.91 -4.41
CA GLY A 100 6.79 5.45 -5.72
C GLY A 100 6.56 3.95 -5.74
N GLY A 101 5.43 3.51 -6.32
CA GLY A 101 5.01 2.11 -6.34
C GLY A 101 6.05 1.18 -6.95
N GLY A 102 6.74 1.59 -8.03
CA GLY A 102 7.78 0.78 -8.66
C GLY A 102 9.12 0.73 -7.92
N ALA A 103 9.47 1.78 -7.18
CA ALA A 103 10.62 1.72 -6.29
C ALA A 103 10.33 0.77 -5.12
N PHE A 104 9.12 0.86 -4.56
CA PHE A 104 8.68 0.00 -3.48
C PHE A 104 8.55 -1.46 -3.92
N ALA A 105 7.95 -1.74 -5.08
CA ALA A 105 7.82 -3.09 -5.60
C ALA A 105 9.20 -3.75 -5.79
N ARG A 106 10.22 -3.00 -6.25
CA ARG A 106 11.61 -3.49 -6.33
C ARG A 106 12.23 -3.76 -4.96
N GLU A 107 11.99 -2.89 -3.99
CA GLU A 107 12.44 -3.10 -2.61
C GLU A 107 11.82 -4.39 -2.02
N LEU A 108 10.52 -4.60 -2.21
CA LEU A 108 9.83 -5.82 -1.78
C LEU A 108 10.37 -7.05 -2.50
N ALA A 109 10.56 -6.98 -3.82
CA ALA A 109 11.07 -8.09 -4.61
C ALA A 109 12.52 -8.49 -4.24
N ALA A 110 13.28 -7.63 -3.56
CA ALA A 110 14.62 -7.93 -3.07
C ALA A 110 14.63 -8.68 -1.72
N LEU A 111 13.47 -8.89 -1.08
CA LEU A 111 13.30 -9.67 0.16
C LEU A 111 13.04 -11.17 -0.09
N VAL A 112 13.20 -11.62 -1.34
CA VAL A 112 13.11 -13.04 -1.75
C VAL A 112 14.29 -13.84 -1.21
#